data_AF-A0A5C7DR26-F1
#
_entry.id   AF-A0A5C7DR26-F1
#
_cell.length_a   1.000
_cell.length_b   1.000
_cell.length_c   1.000
_cell.angle_alpha   90.00
_cell.angle_beta   90.00
_cell.angle_gamma   90.00
#
_symmetry.space_group_name_H-M   'P 1'
#
loop_
_entity.id
_entity.type
_entity.pdbx_description
1 polymer ?
#
loop_
_entity_poly.entity_id
_entity_poly.type
_entity_poly.pdbx_seq_one_letter_code
_entity_poly.pdbx_strand_id
1 'polypeptide(L)'
;MKLAKYQEGFNALCFTDLLSLKNPNLNTKLNNSKNINISCIQDNNLNATFYKCEIASVSFVLALLCKMSMGGFDDLDEGYLSAESCFGEEEALEVLEFLQNAKCVIFDENLKQHKDFENIKYFLIKLCEKFNLILVCTDEEESILSVQKEFDGLLDLDNFDGIVVLKNPLKDLNLHCSASFALIAKVKDKDHIELKLNDQIFNTKVFIDPNLKGTVALYDYKSNDFAFVKAQIKVIK
;
A
#
# COMPACT_ATOMS: atom_id res chain seq x y z
N MET A 1 11.68 -8.97 15.09
CA MET A 1 12.73 -8.12 14.49
C MET A 1 12.61 -6.69 15.03
N LYS A 2 13.73 -6.01 15.33
CA LYS A 2 13.69 -4.59 15.74
C LYS A 2 13.55 -3.71 14.48
N LEU A 3 12.58 -2.80 14.48
CA LEU A 3 12.46 -1.78 13.45
C LEU A 3 13.60 -0.77 13.57
N ALA A 4 14.14 -0.41 12.42
CA ALA A 4 15.19 0.59 12.29
C ALA A 4 14.63 1.86 11.64
N LYS A 5 15.41 2.94 11.74
CA LYS A 5 15.20 4.14 10.92
C LYS A 5 15.82 3.93 9.54
N TYR A 6 15.25 4.58 8.54
CA TYR A 6 15.82 4.56 7.21
C TYR A 6 17.17 5.28 7.19
N GLN A 7 18.13 4.69 6.48
CA GLN A 7 19.45 5.29 6.25
C GLN A 7 19.53 5.77 4.80
N GLU A 8 19.87 7.04 4.62
CA GLU A 8 19.93 7.64 3.28
C GLU A 8 20.94 6.92 2.39
N GLY A 9 20.55 6.71 1.13
CA GLY A 9 21.33 5.94 0.14
C GLY A 9 21.09 4.43 0.18
N PHE A 10 20.28 3.90 1.09
CA PHE A 10 19.91 2.49 1.10
C PHE A 10 18.87 2.21 0.02
N ASN A 11 19.19 1.31 -0.90
CA ASN A 11 18.20 0.81 -1.85
C ASN A 11 17.08 0.09 -1.09
N ALA A 12 15.83 0.50 -1.33
CA ALA A 12 14.66 0.06 -0.59
C ALA A 12 13.64 -0.67 -1.46
N LEU A 13 13.10 -1.78 -0.94
CA LEU A 13 11.81 -2.31 -1.38
C LEU A 13 10.71 -1.70 -0.51
N CYS A 14 9.79 -0.96 -1.11
CA CYS A 14 8.74 -0.21 -0.43
C CYS A 14 7.37 -0.86 -0.67
N PHE A 15 6.59 -0.99 0.39
CA PHE A 15 5.16 -1.31 0.38
C PHE A 15 4.41 -0.12 0.94
N THR A 16 4.32 0.95 0.16
CA THR A 16 3.80 2.25 0.61
C THR A 16 2.83 2.87 -0.38
N ASP A 17 1.71 3.39 0.13
CA ASP A 17 0.71 4.09 -0.67
C ASP A 17 0.88 5.61 -0.50
N LEU A 18 1.23 6.31 -1.58
CA LEU A 18 1.40 7.78 -1.60
C LEU A 18 2.33 8.34 -0.51
N LEU A 19 3.50 7.70 -0.33
CA LEU A 19 4.51 8.08 0.66
C LEU A 19 4.90 9.57 0.57
N SER A 20 4.97 10.13 -0.63
CA SER A 20 5.32 11.55 -0.85
C SER A 20 4.34 12.52 -0.19
N LEU A 21 3.08 12.09 0.00
CA LEU A 21 2.08 12.87 0.71
C LEU A 21 2.08 12.55 2.21
N LYS A 22 2.22 11.27 2.59
CA LYS A 22 2.15 10.82 3.99
C LYS A 22 3.40 11.18 4.80
N ASN A 23 4.58 10.99 4.23
CA ASN A 23 5.86 11.31 4.87
C ASN A 23 6.84 11.93 3.87
N PRO A 24 6.72 13.25 3.60
CA PRO A 24 7.61 13.97 2.68
C PRO A 24 9.10 13.91 3.06
N ASN A 25 9.41 13.79 4.35
CA ASN A 25 10.78 13.70 4.84
C ASN A 25 11.42 12.37 4.43
N LEU A 26 10.73 11.25 4.66
CA LEU A 26 11.21 9.94 4.23
C LEU A 26 11.28 9.84 2.71
N ASN A 27 10.29 10.39 2.00
CA ASN A 27 10.32 10.48 0.53
C ASN A 27 11.58 11.21 0.03
N THR A 28 11.96 12.32 0.68
CA THR A 28 13.16 13.07 0.31
C THR A 28 14.44 12.24 0.49
N LYS A 29 14.55 11.47 1.58
CA LYS A 29 15.71 10.59 1.82
C LYS A 29 15.82 9.47 0.76
N LEU A 30 14.70 9.02 0.19
CA LEU A 30 14.66 7.96 -0.82
C LEU A 30 15.12 8.44 -2.22
N ASN A 31 15.10 9.75 -2.49
CA ASN A 31 15.52 10.30 -3.79
C ASN A 31 16.96 9.98 -4.18
N ASN A 32 17.83 9.71 -3.20
CA ASN A 32 19.25 9.43 -3.41
C ASN A 32 19.58 7.92 -3.49
N SER A 33 18.58 7.08 -3.73
CA SER A 33 18.69 5.61 -3.74
C SER A 33 17.90 5.00 -4.91
N LYS A 34 18.19 3.73 -5.25
CA LYS A 34 17.37 2.96 -6.19
C LYS A 34 16.34 2.19 -5.41
N ASN A 35 15.06 2.43 -5.70
CA ASN A 35 13.96 1.81 -4.97
C ASN A 35 12.99 1.11 -5.90
N ILE A 36 12.30 0.11 -5.36
CA ILE A 36 11.09 -0.45 -5.93
C ILE A 36 9.94 -0.14 -4.96
N ASN A 37 8.79 0.28 -5.48
CA ASN A 37 7.57 0.41 -4.70
C ASN A 37 6.49 -0.51 -5.28
N ILE A 38 5.96 -1.39 -4.45
CA ILE A 38 4.80 -2.22 -4.78
C ILE A 38 3.59 -1.63 -4.06
N SER A 39 2.62 -1.14 -4.81
CA SER A 39 1.45 -0.48 -4.27
C SER A 39 0.27 -0.55 -5.25
N CYS A 40 -0.94 -0.39 -4.72
CA CYS A 40 -2.14 -0.30 -5.55
C CYS A 40 -2.27 1.04 -6.29
N ILE A 41 -1.54 2.06 -5.85
CA ILE A 41 -1.60 3.42 -6.39
C ILE A 41 -0.20 3.98 -6.66
N GLN A 42 -0.01 4.52 -7.86
CA GLN A 42 1.27 5.09 -8.25
C GLN A 42 1.50 6.44 -7.56
N ASP A 43 2.61 6.55 -6.83
CA ASP A 43 3.12 7.82 -6.32
C ASP A 43 4.12 8.42 -7.30
N ASN A 44 3.69 9.39 -8.10
CA ASN A 44 4.55 10.01 -9.13
C ASN A 44 5.71 10.84 -8.55
N ASN A 45 5.69 11.15 -7.25
CA ASN A 45 6.75 11.91 -6.59
C ASN A 45 7.71 11.02 -5.76
N LEU A 46 7.48 9.70 -5.77
CA LEU A 46 8.38 8.73 -5.15
C LEU A 46 9.39 8.25 -6.19
N ASN A 47 10.68 8.41 -5.89
CA ASN A 47 11.76 7.89 -6.73
C ASN A 47 11.89 6.36 -6.59
N ALA A 48 10.99 5.63 -7.24
CA ALA A 48 10.96 4.17 -7.23
C ALA A 48 10.41 3.62 -8.56
N THR A 49 10.91 2.45 -8.97
CA THR A 49 10.21 1.62 -9.97
C THR A 49 8.90 1.15 -9.36
N PHE A 50 7.78 1.42 -10.04
CA PHE A 50 6.45 1.09 -9.54
C PHE A 50 5.96 -0.23 -10.13
N TYR A 51 5.60 -1.18 -9.26
CA TYR A 51 4.77 -2.32 -9.62
C TYR A 51 3.41 -2.18 -8.96
N LYS A 52 2.37 -2.41 -9.76
CA LYS A 52 1.00 -2.37 -9.29
C LYS A 52 0.67 -3.67 -8.56
N CYS A 53 -0.10 -3.57 -7.47
CA CYS A 53 -0.83 -4.70 -6.90
C CYS A 53 -2.31 -4.34 -6.65
N GLU A 54 -3.12 -5.30 -6.25
CA GLU A 54 -4.51 -5.11 -5.85
C GLU A 54 -4.60 -4.48 -4.45
N ILE A 55 -5.66 -3.72 -4.18
CA ILE A 55 -5.87 -3.08 -2.87
C ILE A 55 -5.89 -4.17 -1.78
N ALA A 56 -5.19 -3.92 -0.67
CA ALA A 56 -5.09 -4.86 0.46
C ALA A 56 -4.39 -6.21 0.15
N SER A 57 -3.76 -6.37 -1.02
CA SER A 57 -3.13 -7.64 -1.42
C SER A 57 -1.66 -7.81 -1.01
N VAL A 58 -1.13 -6.95 -0.15
CA VAL A 58 0.30 -6.95 0.23
C VAL A 58 0.73 -8.29 0.84
N SER A 59 -0.14 -8.99 1.59
CA SER A 59 0.19 -10.31 2.13
C SER A 59 0.42 -11.36 1.03
N PHE A 60 -0.36 -11.32 -0.05
CA PHE A 60 -0.22 -12.20 -1.21
C PHE A 60 1.05 -11.92 -2.01
N VAL A 61 1.38 -10.65 -2.22
CA VAL A 61 2.66 -10.24 -2.85
C VAL A 61 3.84 -10.77 -2.04
N LEU A 62 3.83 -10.52 -0.72
CA LEU A 62 4.91 -10.94 0.17
C LEU A 62 5.04 -12.47 0.23
N ALA A 63 3.91 -13.19 0.19
CA ALA A 63 3.86 -14.64 0.15
C ALA A 63 4.51 -15.17 -1.14
N LEU A 64 4.22 -14.56 -2.30
CA LEU A 64 4.83 -14.93 -3.58
C LEU A 64 6.35 -14.71 -3.56
N LEU A 65 6.81 -13.55 -3.08
CA LEU A 65 8.24 -13.27 -2.93
C LEU A 65 8.93 -14.27 -1.99
N CYS A 66 8.29 -14.66 -0.89
CA CYS A 66 8.83 -15.69 0.00
C CYS A 66 8.88 -17.06 -0.70
N LYS A 67 7.78 -17.48 -1.31
CA LYS A 67 7.68 -18.76 -2.04
C LYS A 67 8.79 -18.93 -3.07
N MET A 68 9.04 -17.88 -3.85
CA MET A 68 10.01 -17.92 -4.94
C MET A 68 11.47 -17.74 -4.48
N SER A 69 11.70 -17.29 -3.23
CA SER A 69 13.07 -17.01 -2.74
C SER A 69 13.58 -17.98 -1.66
N MET A 70 12.69 -18.72 -1.00
CA MET A 70 13.06 -19.66 0.07
C MET A 70 12.11 -20.85 0.17
N GLY A 71 12.60 -21.95 0.74
CA GLY A 71 11.76 -23.13 1.01
C GLY A 71 10.83 -22.93 2.21
N GLY A 72 9.93 -23.89 2.42
CA GLY A 72 8.96 -23.88 3.54
C GLY A 72 7.60 -23.27 3.20
N PHE A 73 7.36 -22.95 1.93
CA PHE A 73 6.10 -22.40 1.43
C PHE A 73 5.50 -23.26 0.30
N ASP A 74 5.90 -24.53 0.20
CA ASP A 74 5.61 -25.36 -0.97
C ASP A 74 4.13 -25.58 -1.26
N ASP A 75 3.28 -25.41 -0.25
CA ASP A 75 1.83 -25.51 -0.36
C ASP A 75 1.16 -24.26 -0.94
N LEU A 76 1.89 -23.14 -1.08
CA LEU A 76 1.37 -21.93 -1.73
C LEU A 76 1.43 -22.06 -3.26
N ASP A 77 0.31 -21.76 -3.90
CA ASP A 77 0.17 -21.75 -5.36
C ASP A 77 0.53 -20.37 -5.92
N GLU A 78 1.56 -20.31 -6.78
CA GLU A 78 2.07 -19.07 -7.38
C GLU A 78 1.01 -18.39 -8.26
N GLY A 79 0.28 -19.16 -9.06
CA GLY A 79 -0.77 -18.65 -9.95
C GLY A 79 -1.94 -18.03 -9.17
N TYR A 80 -2.33 -18.64 -8.05
CA TYR A 80 -3.34 -18.10 -7.14
C TYR A 80 -2.86 -16.78 -6.50
N LEU A 81 -1.64 -16.76 -5.97
CA LEU A 81 -1.07 -15.56 -5.35
C LEU A 81 -0.98 -14.40 -6.35
N SER A 82 -0.54 -14.68 -7.57
CA SER A 82 -0.48 -13.67 -8.64
C SER A 82 -1.86 -13.19 -9.07
N ALA A 83 -2.85 -14.08 -9.14
CA ALA A 83 -4.22 -13.71 -9.50
C ALA A 83 -4.85 -12.78 -8.46
N GLU A 84 -4.72 -13.11 -7.17
CA GLU A 84 -5.29 -12.30 -6.07
C GLU A 84 -4.58 -10.95 -5.90
N SER A 85 -3.26 -10.91 -6.11
CA SER A 85 -2.47 -9.69 -5.91
C SER A 85 -2.34 -8.80 -7.14
N CYS A 86 -2.72 -9.26 -8.33
CA CYS A 86 -2.42 -8.59 -9.60
C CYS A 86 -0.90 -8.32 -9.78
N PHE A 87 -0.05 -9.14 -9.16
CA PHE A 87 1.41 -9.04 -9.19
C PHE A 87 1.98 -10.41 -9.60
N GLY A 88 2.61 -10.48 -10.77
CA GLY A 88 3.01 -11.72 -11.41
C GLY A 88 4.37 -12.26 -10.96
N GLU A 89 4.66 -13.49 -11.38
CA GLU A 89 5.96 -14.14 -11.19
C GLU A 89 7.10 -13.38 -11.89
N GLU A 90 6.83 -12.75 -13.04
CA GLU A 90 7.83 -11.95 -13.76
C GLU A 90 8.26 -10.73 -12.95
N GLU A 91 7.30 -9.95 -12.43
CA GLU A 91 7.59 -8.83 -11.54
C GLU A 91 8.27 -9.31 -10.25
N ALA A 92 7.85 -10.45 -9.72
CA ALA A 92 8.47 -11.06 -8.54
C ALA A 92 9.95 -11.36 -8.77
N LEU A 93 10.32 -11.95 -9.91
CA LEU A 93 11.73 -12.25 -10.25
C LEU A 93 12.57 -10.97 -10.31
N GLU A 94 12.06 -9.89 -10.92
CA GLU A 94 12.74 -8.60 -10.96
C GLU A 94 12.97 -8.02 -9.56
N VAL A 95 11.95 -8.13 -8.69
CA VAL A 95 12.07 -7.71 -7.27
C VAL A 95 13.08 -8.56 -6.52
N LEU A 96 13.08 -9.89 -6.71
CA LEU A 96 14.04 -10.78 -6.05
C LEU A 96 15.49 -10.54 -6.51
N GLU A 97 15.71 -10.18 -7.77
CA GLU A 97 17.02 -9.75 -8.27
C GLU A 97 17.44 -8.43 -7.60
N PHE A 98 16.54 -7.46 -7.51
CA PHE A 98 16.79 -6.20 -6.82
C PHE A 98 17.16 -6.41 -5.34
N LEU A 99 16.47 -7.33 -4.65
CA LEU A 99 16.70 -7.63 -3.23
C LEU A 99 18.11 -8.14 -2.93
N GLN A 100 18.83 -8.69 -3.91
CA GLN A 100 20.25 -9.08 -3.74
C GLN A 100 21.15 -7.89 -3.39
N ASN A 101 20.78 -6.68 -3.83
CA ASN A 101 21.54 -5.45 -3.63
C ASN A 101 20.82 -4.44 -2.74
N ALA A 102 19.56 -4.70 -2.37
CA ALA A 102 18.81 -3.89 -1.44
C ALA A 102 19.45 -3.89 -0.03
N LYS A 103 19.09 -2.91 0.78
CA LYS A 103 19.51 -2.82 2.18
C LYS A 103 18.35 -2.75 3.14
N CYS A 104 17.16 -2.36 2.68
CA CYS A 104 16.00 -2.28 3.53
C CYS A 104 14.70 -2.69 2.82
N VAL A 105 13.74 -3.09 3.65
CA VAL A 105 12.32 -3.12 3.30
C VAL A 105 11.63 -2.03 4.11
N ILE A 106 10.77 -1.25 3.45
CA ILE A 106 9.95 -0.20 4.06
C ILE A 106 8.49 -0.60 3.91
N PHE A 107 7.72 -0.60 4.99
CA PHE A 107 6.29 -0.87 4.97
C PHE A 107 5.51 0.30 5.56
N ASP A 108 4.33 0.58 4.98
CA ASP A 108 3.44 1.64 5.46
C ASP A 108 2.92 1.34 6.86
N GLU A 109 2.94 2.33 7.75
CA GLU A 109 2.36 2.21 9.09
C GLU A 109 0.88 1.78 9.05
N ASN A 110 0.16 2.15 7.99
CA ASN A 110 -1.24 1.77 7.77
C ASN A 110 -1.44 0.24 7.64
N LEU A 111 -0.39 -0.51 7.29
CA LEU A 111 -0.48 -1.97 7.26
C LEU A 111 -0.69 -2.56 8.65
N LYS A 112 -0.36 -1.84 9.74
CA LYS A 112 -0.65 -2.27 11.11
C LYS A 112 -2.16 -2.45 11.38
N GLN A 113 -3.00 -1.79 10.57
CA GLN A 113 -4.47 -1.86 10.63
C GLN A 113 -5.03 -2.84 9.59
N HIS A 114 -4.17 -3.47 8.79
CA HIS A 114 -4.58 -4.49 7.83
C HIS A 114 -5.08 -5.74 8.56
N LYS A 115 -6.19 -6.32 8.10
CA LYS A 115 -6.75 -7.53 8.74
C LYS A 115 -5.77 -8.70 8.77
N ASP A 116 -4.92 -8.79 7.74
CA ASP A 116 -3.91 -9.84 7.56
C ASP A 116 -2.50 -9.41 8.02
N PHE A 117 -2.42 -8.44 8.95
CA PHE A 117 -1.14 -7.88 9.36
C PHE A 117 -0.19 -8.91 10.00
N GLU A 118 -0.70 -9.93 10.70
CA GLU A 118 0.15 -10.98 11.28
C GLU A 118 0.95 -11.74 10.21
N ASN A 119 0.31 -12.07 9.08
CA ASN A 119 0.99 -12.70 7.95
C ASN A 119 1.92 -11.72 7.21
N ILE A 120 1.51 -10.47 7.02
CA ILE A 120 2.38 -9.41 6.46
C ILE A 120 3.67 -9.31 7.27
N LYS A 121 3.57 -9.21 8.60
CA LYS A 121 4.74 -9.19 9.49
C LYS A 121 5.60 -10.45 9.34
N TYR A 122 4.96 -11.61 9.24
CA TYR A 122 5.65 -12.89 9.07
C TYR A 122 6.52 -12.89 7.82
N PHE A 123 5.95 -12.57 6.67
CA PHE A 123 6.68 -12.57 5.41
C PHE A 123 7.73 -11.45 5.32
N LEU A 124 7.43 -10.25 5.82
CA LEU A 124 8.41 -9.16 5.89
C LEU A 124 9.67 -9.58 6.65
N ILE A 125 9.50 -10.21 7.82
CA ILE A 125 10.63 -10.69 8.62
C ILE A 125 11.40 -11.79 7.89
N LYS A 126 10.71 -12.74 7.24
CA LYS A 126 11.36 -13.82 6.49
C LYS A 126 12.17 -13.29 5.31
N LEU A 127 11.64 -12.33 4.55
CA LEU A 127 12.39 -11.66 3.49
C LEU A 127 13.60 -10.92 4.04
N CYS A 128 13.44 -10.16 5.12
CA CYS A 128 14.57 -9.47 5.74
C CYS A 128 15.66 -10.43 6.23
N GLU A 129 15.29 -11.56 6.84
CA GLU A 129 16.22 -12.62 7.25
C GLU A 129 16.95 -13.22 6.04
N LYS A 130 16.21 -13.55 4.97
CA LYS A 130 16.74 -14.18 3.76
C LYS A 130 17.78 -13.31 3.04
N PHE A 131 17.51 -12.02 2.95
CA PHE A 131 18.32 -11.06 2.17
C PHE A 131 19.19 -10.15 3.05
N ASN A 132 19.24 -10.40 4.36
CA ASN A 132 19.98 -9.59 5.35
C ASN A 132 19.66 -8.08 5.25
N LEU A 133 18.36 -7.78 5.28
CA LEU A 133 17.83 -6.41 5.16
C LEU A 133 17.41 -5.88 6.53
N ILE A 134 17.46 -4.56 6.70
CA ILE A 134 16.77 -3.90 7.81
C ILE A 134 15.29 -3.69 7.48
N LEU A 135 14.43 -3.72 8.50
CA LEU A 135 13.00 -3.45 8.35
C LEU A 135 12.67 -2.06 8.92
N VAL A 136 11.96 -1.26 8.16
CA VAL A 136 11.60 0.12 8.49
C VAL A 136 10.09 0.31 8.33
N CYS A 137 9.46 0.98 9.29
CA CYS A 137 8.09 1.46 9.18
C CYS A 137 8.11 2.93 8.74
N THR A 138 7.11 3.38 7.98
CA THR A 138 7.07 4.76 7.46
C THR A 138 6.99 5.84 8.54
N ASP A 139 6.59 5.49 9.77
CA ASP A 139 6.62 6.39 10.94
C ASP A 139 8.06 6.60 11.49
N GLU A 140 9.04 5.82 11.02
CA GLU A 140 10.43 5.78 11.52
C GLU A 140 10.53 5.55 13.05
N GLU A 141 9.51 4.93 13.67
CA GLU A 141 9.52 4.57 15.09
C GLU A 141 10.28 3.25 15.34
N GLU A 142 11.20 3.28 16.32
CA GLU A 142 11.90 2.08 16.75
C GLU A 142 11.02 1.24 17.67
N SER A 143 10.54 0.10 17.19
CA SER A 143 9.77 -0.87 17.97
C SER A 143 10.19 -2.31 17.66
N ILE A 144 9.69 -3.28 18.42
CA ILE A 144 9.95 -4.70 18.18
C ILE A 144 8.71 -5.30 17.53
N LEU A 145 8.86 -5.76 16.29
CA LEU A 145 7.86 -6.63 15.66
C LEU A 145 8.08 -8.06 16.15
N SER A 146 7.12 -8.58 16.91
CA SER A 146 7.00 -10.00 17.19
C SER A 146 6.20 -10.68 16.08
N VAL A 147 6.58 -11.93 15.80
CA VAL A 147 5.99 -12.75 14.76
C VAL A 147 5.60 -14.11 15.35
N GLN A 148 4.50 -14.65 14.86
CA GLN A 148 4.12 -16.04 15.08
C GLN A 148 5.21 -17.01 14.60
N LYS A 149 5.29 -18.18 15.26
CA LYS A 149 6.28 -19.21 14.91
C LYS A 149 5.97 -19.88 13.58
N GLU A 150 4.69 -20.07 13.29
CA GLU A 150 4.18 -20.83 12.14
C GLU A 150 3.25 -19.95 11.32
N PHE A 151 3.20 -20.19 10.02
CA PHE A 151 2.31 -19.53 9.08
C PHE A 151 0.93 -20.21 9.12
N ASP A 152 -0.14 -19.43 9.28
CA ASP A 152 -1.51 -19.93 9.50
C ASP A 152 -2.44 -19.67 8.29
N GLY A 153 -1.88 -19.69 7.08
CA GLY A 153 -2.62 -19.40 5.85
C GLY A 153 -2.88 -17.90 5.65
N LEU A 154 -3.18 -17.50 4.41
CA LEU A 154 -3.56 -16.12 4.07
C LEU A 154 -5.05 -15.89 4.37
N LEU A 155 -5.41 -14.69 4.81
CA LEU A 155 -6.80 -14.29 4.90
C LEU A 155 -7.31 -13.84 3.52
N ASP A 156 -8.56 -14.18 3.19
CA ASP A 156 -9.22 -13.72 1.96
C ASP A 156 -9.17 -12.19 1.85
N LEU A 157 -9.07 -11.63 0.65
CA LEU A 157 -9.07 -10.18 0.46
C LEU A 157 -10.45 -9.56 0.74
N ASP A 158 -10.45 -8.32 1.22
CA ASP A 158 -11.69 -7.54 1.23
C ASP A 158 -12.04 -7.16 -0.21
N ASN A 159 -13.30 -7.30 -0.57
CA ASN A 159 -13.75 -6.84 -1.87
C ASN A 159 -13.73 -5.31 -1.88
N PHE A 160 -12.94 -4.70 -2.77
CA PHE A 160 -12.85 -3.26 -3.01
C PHE A 160 -13.47 -2.82 -4.36
N ASP A 161 -14.43 -3.58 -4.89
CA ASP A 161 -15.14 -3.23 -6.13
C ASP A 161 -15.89 -1.90 -6.04
N GLY A 162 -15.90 -1.18 -7.16
CA GLY A 162 -16.61 0.10 -7.29
C GLY A 162 -15.72 1.29 -6.96
N ILE A 163 -16.22 2.21 -6.13
CA ILE A 163 -15.54 3.45 -5.77
C ILE A 163 -14.90 3.35 -4.38
N VAL A 164 -13.60 3.61 -4.32
CA VAL A 164 -12.80 3.49 -3.09
C VAL A 164 -12.17 4.83 -2.75
N VAL A 165 -12.15 5.15 -1.46
CA VAL A 165 -11.44 6.30 -0.90
C VAL A 165 -10.23 5.82 -0.12
N LEU A 166 -9.06 6.35 -0.46
CA LEU A 166 -7.83 6.25 0.30
C LEU A 166 -7.73 7.45 1.25
N LYS A 167 -7.73 7.17 2.55
CA LYS A 167 -7.44 8.14 3.60
C LYS A 167 -6.00 8.64 3.44
N ASN A 168 -5.84 9.94 3.24
CA ASN A 168 -4.52 10.54 3.03
C ASN A 168 -4.50 11.99 3.53
N PRO A 169 -3.39 12.48 4.10
CA PRO A 169 -3.29 13.89 4.49
C PRO A 169 -3.34 14.79 3.25
N LEU A 170 -4.21 15.80 3.26
CA LEU A 170 -4.41 16.74 2.16
C LEU A 170 -4.33 18.19 2.63
N LYS A 171 -4.13 19.11 1.68
CA LYS A 171 -4.06 20.56 1.97
C LYS A 171 -5.43 21.20 2.19
N ASP A 172 -6.49 20.50 1.83
CA ASP A 172 -7.88 20.93 1.96
C ASP A 172 -8.78 19.75 2.38
N LEU A 173 -10.06 20.03 2.62
CA LEU A 173 -11.07 19.04 3.01
C LEU A 173 -11.97 18.64 1.82
N ASN A 174 -11.43 18.72 0.60
CA ASN A 174 -12.14 18.35 -0.62
C ASN A 174 -11.89 16.87 -0.98
N LEU A 175 -12.82 16.27 -1.74
CA LEU A 175 -12.62 14.92 -2.30
C LEU A 175 -11.87 15.05 -3.63
N HIS A 176 -10.62 14.60 -3.66
CA HIS A 176 -9.81 14.57 -4.88
C HIS A 176 -9.91 13.20 -5.52
N CYS A 177 -10.56 13.08 -6.67
CA CYS A 177 -10.88 11.80 -7.27
C CYS A 177 -10.34 11.65 -8.69
N SER A 178 -10.09 10.42 -9.12
CA SER A 178 -9.78 10.15 -10.51
C SER A 178 -10.99 10.40 -11.42
N ALA A 179 -10.74 10.54 -12.73
CA ALA A 179 -11.81 10.61 -13.72
C ALA A 179 -12.71 9.35 -13.71
N SER A 180 -12.14 8.16 -13.52
CA SER A 180 -12.91 6.90 -13.45
C SER A 180 -13.78 6.81 -12.20
N PHE A 181 -13.28 7.29 -11.06
CA PHE A 181 -14.07 7.40 -9.84
C PHE A 181 -15.26 8.34 -10.07
N ALA A 182 -15.02 9.54 -10.61
CA ALA A 182 -16.08 10.52 -10.85
C ALA A 182 -17.17 9.98 -11.80
N LEU A 183 -16.76 9.25 -12.84
CA LEU A 183 -17.66 8.61 -13.80
C LEU A 183 -18.57 7.57 -13.12
N ILE A 184 -18.00 6.66 -12.34
CA ILE A 184 -18.76 5.59 -11.66
C ILE A 184 -19.66 6.18 -10.56
N ALA A 185 -19.16 7.17 -9.82
CA ALA A 185 -19.92 7.90 -8.82
C ALA A 185 -20.99 8.84 -9.40
N LYS A 186 -20.97 9.09 -10.72
CA LYS A 186 -21.86 10.02 -11.43
C LYS A 186 -21.81 11.45 -10.89
N VAL A 187 -20.60 11.92 -10.57
CA VAL A 187 -20.33 13.29 -10.10
C VAL A 187 -19.51 14.07 -11.13
N LYS A 188 -19.58 15.40 -11.05
CA LYS A 188 -18.80 16.32 -11.87
C LYS A 188 -17.81 17.10 -11.01
N ASP A 189 -16.79 17.65 -11.68
CA ASP A 189 -15.88 18.59 -11.03
C ASP A 189 -16.67 19.73 -10.38
N LYS A 190 -16.34 20.03 -9.12
CA LYS A 190 -16.95 21.05 -8.26
C LYS A 190 -18.36 20.76 -7.76
N ASP A 191 -18.91 19.57 -7.96
CA ASP A 191 -20.17 19.17 -7.33
C ASP A 191 -20.02 19.17 -5.79
N HIS A 192 -21.09 19.60 -5.10
CA HIS A 192 -21.21 19.41 -3.66
C HIS A 192 -21.90 18.08 -3.40
N ILE A 193 -21.31 17.28 -2.52
CA ILE A 193 -21.75 15.91 -2.26
C ILE A 193 -21.82 15.63 -0.76
N GLU A 194 -22.68 14.68 -0.43
CA GLU A 194 -22.64 13.92 0.80
C GLU A 194 -21.83 12.64 0.51
N LEU A 195 -20.69 12.51 1.18
CA LEU A 195 -19.78 11.38 1.10
C LEU A 195 -19.93 10.55 2.38
N LYS A 196 -20.27 9.27 2.23
CA LYS A 196 -20.32 8.33 3.35
C LYS A 196 -19.15 7.36 3.26
N LEU A 197 -18.36 7.29 4.34
CA LEU A 197 -17.24 6.37 4.56
C LEU A 197 -17.47 5.65 5.88
N ASN A 198 -17.57 4.31 5.85
CA ASN A 198 -18.00 3.52 7.01
C ASN A 198 -19.31 4.08 7.61
N ASP A 199 -19.32 4.38 8.91
CA ASP A 199 -20.45 4.98 9.64
C ASP A 199 -20.40 6.52 9.70
N GLN A 200 -19.48 7.16 8.97
CA GLN A 200 -19.29 8.60 8.97
C GLN A 200 -19.83 9.23 7.67
N ILE A 201 -20.42 10.43 7.80
CA ILE A 201 -20.98 11.21 6.70
C ILE A 201 -20.32 12.58 6.66
N PHE A 202 -19.90 13.00 5.47
CA PHE A 202 -19.18 14.25 5.23
C PHE A 202 -19.86 15.04 4.11
N ASN A 203 -19.90 16.36 4.25
CA ASN A 203 -20.26 17.26 3.17
C ASN A 203 -18.97 17.83 2.58
N THR A 204 -18.72 17.56 1.30
CA THR A 204 -17.48 17.97 0.63
C THR A 204 -17.74 18.36 -0.82
N LYS A 205 -16.70 18.89 -1.46
CA LYS A 205 -16.70 19.28 -2.86
C LYS A 205 -15.77 18.37 -3.65
N VAL A 206 -16.24 17.95 -4.83
CA VAL A 206 -15.48 17.09 -5.73
C VAL A 206 -14.45 17.91 -6.51
N PHE A 207 -13.22 17.41 -6.56
CA PHE A 207 -12.18 17.87 -7.47
C PHE A 207 -11.66 16.66 -8.26
N ILE A 208 -11.66 16.76 -9.59
CA ILE A 208 -11.15 15.68 -10.44
C ILE A 208 -9.65 15.91 -10.68
N ASP A 209 -8.82 14.99 -10.18
CA ASP A 209 -7.37 14.99 -10.40
C ASP A 209 -7.02 14.08 -11.59
N PRO A 210 -6.49 14.64 -12.69
CA PRO A 210 -6.12 13.84 -13.87
C PRO A 210 -4.91 12.94 -13.63
N ASN A 211 -4.14 13.14 -12.56
CA ASN A 211 -2.98 12.31 -12.23
C ASN A 211 -3.35 11.05 -11.44
N LEU A 212 -4.54 11.02 -10.83
CA LEU A 212 -5.05 9.83 -10.16
C LEU A 212 -5.61 8.84 -11.17
N LYS A 213 -5.22 7.57 -11.03
CA LYS A 213 -5.66 6.46 -11.89
C LYS A 213 -6.48 5.44 -11.10
N GLY A 214 -7.24 4.61 -11.82
CA GLY A 214 -8.14 3.62 -11.21
C GLY A 214 -9.40 4.26 -10.64
N THR A 215 -10.22 3.50 -9.92
CA THR A 215 -11.49 3.99 -9.34
C THR A 215 -11.30 4.45 -7.90
N VAL A 216 -10.30 5.32 -7.68
CA VAL A 216 -9.87 5.78 -6.35
C VAL A 216 -10.07 7.29 -6.20
N ALA A 217 -10.36 7.70 -4.97
CA ALA A 217 -10.28 9.09 -4.53
C ALA A 217 -9.47 9.21 -3.23
N LEU A 218 -8.95 10.42 -2.97
CA LEU A 218 -8.23 10.79 -1.77
C LEU A 218 -9.12 11.70 -0.92
N TYR A 219 -9.17 11.42 0.38
CA TYR A 219 -9.89 12.26 1.32
C TYR A 219 -9.17 12.27 2.68
N ASP A 220 -9.08 13.44 3.29
CA ASP A 220 -8.52 13.59 4.63
C ASP A 220 -9.65 13.57 5.66
N TYR A 221 -9.69 12.50 6.47
CA TYR A 221 -10.66 12.34 7.55
C TYR A 221 -10.07 11.53 8.70
N LYS A 222 -10.68 11.67 9.88
CA LYS A 222 -10.22 10.99 11.09
C LYS A 222 -10.79 9.57 11.16
N SER A 223 -9.90 8.58 11.04
CA SER A 223 -10.17 7.17 11.34
C SER A 223 -8.91 6.45 11.78
N ASN A 224 -9.06 5.48 12.69
CA ASN A 224 -8.01 4.56 13.11
C ASN A 224 -8.05 3.24 12.32
N ASP A 225 -8.96 3.10 11.37
CA ASP A 225 -9.09 1.93 10.51
C ASP A 225 -8.06 1.97 9.37
N PHE A 226 -7.97 0.85 8.68
CA PHE A 226 -7.22 0.72 7.43
C PHE A 226 -7.62 1.82 6.44
N ALA A 227 -6.64 2.38 5.73
CA ALA A 227 -6.82 3.61 4.97
C ALA A 227 -7.77 3.50 3.77
N PHE A 228 -8.00 2.30 3.22
CA PHE A 228 -8.91 2.10 2.09
C PHE A 228 -10.32 1.78 2.56
N VAL A 229 -11.29 2.54 2.05
CA VAL A 229 -12.71 2.41 2.43
C VAL A 229 -13.59 2.55 1.20
N LYS A 230 -14.62 1.70 1.08
CA LYS A 230 -15.67 1.87 0.07
C LYS A 230 -16.47 3.14 0.33
N ALA A 231 -16.72 3.90 -0.73
CA ALA A 231 -17.49 5.14 -0.66
C ALA A 231 -18.93 4.95 -1.11
N GLN A 232 -19.85 5.70 -0.49
CA GLN A 232 -21.18 5.97 -1.03
C GLN A 232 -21.33 7.47 -1.21
N ILE A 233 -21.86 7.90 -2.35
CA ILE A 233 -21.96 9.31 -2.71
C ILE A 233 -23.39 9.69 -3.07
N LYS A 234 -23.81 10.85 -2.58
CA LYS A 234 -25.09 11.48 -2.93
C LYS A 234 -24.84 12.94 -3.28
N VAL A 235 -25.22 13.35 -4.48
CA VAL A 235 -25.10 14.76 -4.93
C VAL A 235 -26.11 15.62 -4.19
N ILE A 236 -25.65 16.72 -3.60
CA ILE A 236 -26.48 17.74 -2.96
C ILE A 236 -26.85 18.75 -4.05
N LYS A 237 -28.15 18.85 -4.34
CA LYS A 237 -28.69 19.83 -5.30
C LYS A 237 -28.94 21.18 -4.63
#